data_AF-A0A3M5X0L5-F1
#
_entry.id   AF-A0A3M5X0L5-F1
#
_cell.length_a   1.000
_cell.length_b   1.000
_cell.length_c   1.000
_cell.angle_alpha   90.00
_cell.angle_beta   90.00
_cell.angle_gamma   90.00
#
_symmetry.space_group_name_H-M   'P 1'
#
loop_
_entity.id
_entity.type
_entity.pdbx_description
1 polymer ?
#
loop_
_entity_poly.entity_id
_entity_poly.type
_entity_poly.pdbx_seq_one_letter_code
_entity_poly.pdbx_strand_id
1 'polypeptide(L)'
;MSEIVQSSIGYLSHSGDFSVRNSRTLGGVTQLWSDAFARAMADQVSESPSVPMHPTAVEVDVETGEPVAGAKTLSKIVEQRTCPVTDTEVKPPEPLFLPIAEFEWELADKPAQPLDEQTIAAQQRQFDYENGWARPLILQNLRMAA
;
A
#
# COMPACT_ATOMS: atom_id res chain seq x y z
N MET A 1 0.13 -14.79 20.22
CA MET A 1 -1.10 -15.18 20.94
C MET A 1 -2.27 -15.02 19.98
N SER A 2 -2.62 -16.05 19.22
CA SER A 2 -3.75 -15.99 18.29
C SER A 2 -5.02 -16.29 19.07
N GLU A 3 -5.87 -15.28 19.32
CA GLU A 3 -7.19 -15.53 19.88
C GLU A 3 -8.03 -16.30 18.86
N ILE A 4 -8.32 -17.56 19.17
CA ILE A 4 -9.27 -18.36 18.41
C ILE A 4 -10.65 -17.92 18.87
N VAL A 5 -11.26 -17.00 18.12
CA VAL A 5 -12.68 -16.68 18.28
C VAL A 5 -13.48 -17.93 17.87
N GLN A 6 -13.91 -18.71 18.87
CA GLN A 6 -14.84 -19.82 18.67
C GLN A 6 -16.26 -19.27 18.67
N SER A 7 -17.07 -19.67 17.68
CA SER A 7 -18.50 -19.41 17.70
C SER A 7 -19.14 -20.18 18.87
N SER A 8 -20.04 -19.52 19.59
CA SER A 8 -20.77 -20.10 20.71
C SER A 8 -21.57 -21.33 20.25
N ILE A 9 -21.41 -22.46 20.92
CA ILE A 9 -22.12 -23.72 20.65
C ILE A 9 -23.63 -23.44 20.57
N GLY A 10 -24.23 -23.72 19.41
CA GLY A 10 -25.67 -23.56 19.15
C GLY A 10 -26.06 -22.33 18.32
N TYR A 11 -25.14 -21.41 18.02
CA TYR A 11 -25.42 -20.28 17.12
C TYR A 11 -25.13 -20.63 15.67
N LEU A 12 -26.17 -20.73 14.83
CA LEU A 12 -26.05 -20.84 13.38
C LEU A 12 -26.23 -19.45 12.77
N SER A 13 -25.13 -18.83 12.33
CA SER A 13 -25.16 -17.57 11.59
C SER A 13 -25.97 -17.73 10.29
N HIS A 14 -26.99 -16.89 10.09
CA HIS A 14 -27.82 -16.89 8.87
C HIS A 14 -26.98 -16.63 7.60
N SER A 15 -25.91 -15.85 7.74
CA SER A 15 -24.97 -15.55 6.67
C SER A 15 -23.67 -16.37 6.76
N GLY A 16 -23.60 -17.43 7.57
CA GLY A 16 -22.37 -18.21 7.77
C GLY A 16 -21.24 -17.46 8.50
N ASP A 17 -20.19 -18.20 8.87
CA ASP A 17 -19.07 -17.69 9.69
C ASP A 17 -17.95 -17.08 8.84
N PHE A 18 -18.29 -16.05 8.04
CA PHE A 18 -17.33 -15.42 7.13
C PHE A 18 -16.16 -14.77 7.83
N SER A 19 -16.35 -14.13 8.99
CA SER A 19 -15.25 -13.49 9.74
C SER A 19 -14.20 -14.50 10.21
N VAL A 20 -14.63 -15.67 10.70
CA VAL A 20 -13.76 -16.76 11.15
C VAL A 20 -13.07 -17.42 9.97
N ARG A 21 -13.78 -17.62 8.85
CA ARG A 21 -13.16 -18.14 7.62
C ARG A 21 -12.15 -17.14 7.08
N ASN A 22 -12.50 -15.86 7.01
CA ASN A 22 -11.63 -14.83 6.46
C ASN A 22 -10.34 -14.67 7.27
N SER A 23 -10.44 -14.63 8.60
CA SER A 23 -9.25 -14.55 9.47
C SER A 23 -8.36 -15.78 9.36
N ARG A 24 -8.94 -16.98 9.26
CA ARG A 24 -8.19 -18.24 9.04
C ARG A 24 -7.53 -18.31 7.66
N THR A 25 -8.17 -17.75 6.63
CA THR A 25 -7.67 -17.83 5.25
C THR A 25 -6.64 -16.74 4.95
N LEU A 26 -6.88 -15.50 5.41
CA LEU A 26 -5.99 -14.34 5.17
C LEU A 26 -4.88 -14.18 6.23
N GLY A 27 -5.02 -14.82 7.39
CA GLY A 27 -4.01 -14.75 8.45
C GLY A 27 -2.65 -15.31 8.02
N GLY A 28 -2.65 -16.40 7.25
CA GLY A 28 -1.42 -16.98 6.69
C GLY A 28 -0.77 -16.12 5.61
N VAL A 29 -1.58 -15.49 4.74
CA VAL A 29 -1.11 -14.58 3.68
C VAL A 29 -0.44 -13.35 4.28
N THR A 30 -1.03 -12.79 5.35
CA THR A 30 -0.49 -11.60 6.02
C THR A 30 0.87 -11.88 6.66
N GLN A 31 1.06 -13.06 7.24
CA GLN A 31 2.33 -13.48 7.85
C GLN A 31 3.44 -13.64 6.80
N LEU A 32 3.15 -14.30 5.67
CA LEU A 32 4.12 -14.47 4.58
C LEU A 32 4.57 -13.14 3.98
N TRP A 33 3.64 -12.21 3.79
CA TRP A 33 3.97 -10.86 3.33
C TRP A 33 4.78 -10.07 4.36
N SER A 34 4.45 -10.19 5.65
CA SER A 34 5.22 -9.51 6.70
C SER A 34 6.67 -10.02 6.81
N ASP A 35 6.87 -11.33 6.65
CA ASP A 35 8.20 -11.94 6.70
C ASP A 35 9.03 -11.62 5.45
N ALA A 36 8.42 -11.65 4.26
CA ALA A 36 9.05 -11.23 3.03
C ALA A 36 9.46 -9.74 3.07
N PHE A 37 8.61 -8.88 3.61
CA PHE A 37 8.91 -7.46 3.78
C PHE A 37 10.03 -7.23 4.80
N ALA A 38 9.98 -7.89 5.95
CA ALA A 38 11.05 -7.81 6.96
C ALA A 38 12.39 -8.25 6.38
N ARG A 39 12.40 -9.31 5.57
CA ARG A 39 13.60 -9.80 4.89
C ARG A 39 14.13 -8.81 3.86
N ALA A 40 13.27 -8.25 3.01
CA ALA A 40 13.65 -7.23 2.03
C ALA A 40 14.23 -5.96 2.70
N MET A 41 13.68 -5.54 3.84
CA MET A 41 14.20 -4.41 4.61
C MET A 41 15.55 -4.73 5.27
N ALA A 42 15.74 -5.96 5.76
CA ALA A 42 17.03 -6.40 6.30
C ALA A 42 18.12 -6.43 5.23
N ASP A 43 17.80 -6.88 4.02
CA ASP A 43 18.73 -6.89 2.89
C ASP A 43 19.13 -5.45 2.49
N GLN A 44 18.19 -4.51 2.43
CA GLN A 44 18.49 -3.09 2.17
C GLN A 44 19.38 -2.44 3.24
N VAL A 45 19.18 -2.79 4.52
CA VAL A 45 20.04 -2.31 5.61
C VAL A 45 21.44 -2.92 5.51
N SER A 46 21.55 -4.18 5.08
CA SER A 46 22.85 -4.85 4.89
C SER A 46 23.62 -4.38 3.66
N GLU A 47 22.92 -3.94 2.61
CA GLU A 47 23.49 -3.49 1.34
C GLU A 47 23.71 -1.97 1.30
N SER A 48 23.16 -1.24 2.28
CA SER A 48 23.56 0.14 2.51
C SER A 48 25.05 0.18 2.88
N PRO A 49 25.90 0.90 2.13
CA PRO A 49 27.31 1.00 2.47
C PRO A 49 27.39 1.58 3.88
N SER A 50 28.20 0.98 4.76
CA SER A 50 28.53 1.61 6.04
C SER A 50 28.98 3.02 5.71
N VAL A 51 28.16 4.02 6.03
CA VAL A 51 28.50 5.41 5.76
C VAL A 51 29.87 5.59 6.39
N PRO A 52 30.93 5.89 5.61
CA PRO A 52 32.23 6.13 6.19
C PRO A 52 32.01 7.21 7.23
N MET A 53 32.22 6.88 8.50
CA MET A 53 32.32 7.84 9.58
C MET A 53 33.47 8.76 9.15
N HIS A 54 33.12 9.83 8.45
CA HIS A 54 34.06 10.89 8.17
C HIS A 54 34.43 11.39 9.55
N PRO A 55 35.72 11.36 9.95
CA PRO A 55 36.10 12.10 11.14
C PRO A 55 35.70 13.54 10.85
N THR A 56 34.66 14.01 11.53
CA THR A 56 34.26 15.40 11.48
C THR A 56 35.38 16.16 12.17
N ALA A 57 36.37 16.57 11.38
CA ALA A 57 37.37 17.51 11.84
C ALA A 57 36.60 18.71 12.38
N VAL A 58 36.60 18.87 13.69
CA VAL A 58 35.89 19.95 14.37
C VAL A 58 36.54 21.23 13.87
N GLU A 59 35.81 22.06 13.13
CA GLU A 59 36.32 23.37 12.73
C GLU A 59 36.59 24.18 14.00
N VAL A 60 37.87 24.30 14.34
CA VAL A 60 38.39 25.09 15.45
C VAL A 60 38.91 26.42 14.92
N ASP A 61 38.74 27.47 15.73
CA ASP A 61 39.27 28.78 15.43
C ASP A 61 40.81 28.72 15.47
N VAL A 62 41.47 29.33 14.49
CA VAL A 62 42.91 29.20 14.29
C VAL A 62 43.70 29.92 15.38
N GLU A 63 43.13 30.97 15.97
CA GLU A 63 43.77 31.77 17.01
C GLU A 63 43.45 31.26 18.42
N THR A 64 42.20 30.85 18.68
CA THR A 64 41.74 30.51 20.03
C THR A 64 41.65 29.00 20.28
N GLY A 65 41.61 28.16 19.23
CA GLY A 65 41.51 26.70 19.33
C GLY A 65 40.15 26.17 19.81
N GLU A 66 39.15 27.03 19.93
CA GLU A 66 37.80 26.67 20.38
C GLU A 66 36.93 26.13 19.24
N PRO A 67 36.02 25.18 19.52
CA PRO A 67 35.16 24.59 18.49
C PRO A 67 34.12 25.61 17.99
N VAL A 68 34.26 26.05 16.74
CA VAL A 68 33.45 27.13 16.14
C VAL A 68 32.11 26.62 15.62
N ALA A 69 31.99 25.30 15.42
CA ALA A 69 30.77 24.67 14.90
C ALA A 69 29.53 25.00 15.76
N GLY A 70 29.68 25.02 17.08
CA GLY A 70 28.58 25.36 18.01
C GLY A 70 28.15 26.83 17.89
N ALA A 71 29.11 27.75 17.88
CA ALA A 71 28.85 29.19 17.74
C ALA A 71 28.21 29.54 16.39
N LYS A 72 28.68 28.92 15.29
CA LYS A 72 28.07 29.07 13.95
C LYS A 72 26.63 28.56 13.93
N THR A 73 26.38 27.41 14.55
CA THR A 73 25.03 26.82 14.62
C THR A 73 24.09 27.69 15.45
N LEU A 74 24.55 28.18 16.61
CA LEU A 74 23.78 29.11 17.44
C LEU A 74 23.48 30.42 16.71
N SER A 75 24.46 30.96 15.97
CA SER A 75 24.26 32.18 15.17
C SER A 75 23.16 31.99 14.12
N LYS A 76 23.17 30.86 13.40
CA LYS A 76 22.10 30.52 12.44
C LYS A 76 20.73 30.34 13.10
N ILE A 77 20.68 29.74 14.28
CA ILE A 77 19.43 29.57 15.04
C ILE A 77 18.86 30.92 15.46
N VAL A 78 19.71 31.83 15.95
CA VAL A 78 19.30 33.18 16.32
C VAL A 78 18.78 33.94 15.11
N GLU A 79 19.51 33.87 13.98
CA GLU A 79 19.08 34.47 12.71
C GLU A 79 17.70 33.98 12.28
N GLN A 80 17.48 32.67 12.26
CA GLN A 80 16.18 32.06 11.93
C GLN A 80 15.06 32.50 12.88
N ARG A 81 15.36 32.65 14.18
CA ARG A 81 14.39 33.11 15.18
C ARG A 81 14.04 34.59 15.04
N THR A 82 14.92 35.38 14.44
CA THR A 82 14.66 36.80 14.16
C THR A 82 13.93 37.03 12.85
N CYS A 83 13.85 36.03 11.96
CA CYS A 83 13.12 36.14 10.71
C CYS A 83 11.61 36.31 10.99
N PRO A 84 10.97 37.36 10.44
CA PRO A 84 9.52 37.52 10.55
C PRO A 84 8.85 36.48 9.65
N VAL A 85 8.26 35.45 10.26
CA VAL A 85 7.43 34.47 9.56
C VAL A 85 6.01 35.00 9.53
N THR A 86 5.51 35.32 8.33
CA THR A 86 4.11 35.68 8.10
C THR A 86 3.42 34.56 7.35
N ASP A 87 2.27 34.10 7.85
CA ASP A 87 1.46 33.12 7.14
C ASP A 87 1.00 33.72 5.81
N THR A 88 1.33 33.03 4.72
CA THR A 88 0.87 33.41 3.39
C THR A 88 -0.45 32.71 3.13
N GLU A 89 -1.53 33.48 3.03
CA GLU A 89 -2.83 32.94 2.62
C GLU A 89 -2.75 32.48 1.16
N VAL A 90 -2.56 31.17 0.96
CA VAL A 90 -2.59 30.57 -0.37
C VAL A 90 -4.05 30.41 -0.80
N LYS A 91 -4.52 31.32 -1.65
CA LYS A 91 -5.85 31.17 -2.26
C LYS A 91 -5.80 30.00 -3.28
N PRO A 92 -6.75 29.06 -3.21
CA PRO A 92 -6.90 28.04 -4.24
C PRO A 92 -7.10 28.71 -5.62
N PRO A 93 -6.55 28.14 -6.70
CA PRO A 93 -6.82 28.63 -8.05
C PRO A 93 -8.33 28.63 -8.29
N GLU A 94 -8.81 29.62 -9.04
CA GLU A 94 -10.22 29.71 -9.40
C GLU A 94 -10.64 28.43 -10.14
N PRO A 95 -11.75 27.78 -9.76
CA PRO A 95 -12.21 26.58 -10.43
C PRO A 95 -12.49 26.91 -11.89
N LEU A 96 -11.80 26.22 -12.79
CA LEU A 96 -12.11 26.25 -14.21
C LEU A 96 -13.48 25.59 -14.39
N PHE A 97 -14.51 26.42 -14.49
CA PHE A 97 -15.82 26.01 -14.99
C PHE A 97 -15.68 25.75 -16.48
N LEU A 98 -15.14 24.58 -16.83
CA LEU A 98 -15.36 24.04 -18.16
C LEU A 98 -16.89 23.96 -18.34
N PRO A 99 -17.43 24.35 -19.51
CA PRO A 99 -18.79 23.97 -19.86
C PRO A 99 -18.94 22.48 -19.57
N ILE A 100 -20.00 22.11 -18.85
CA ILE A 100 -20.30 20.69 -18.58
C ILE A 100 -20.24 20.02 -19.95
N ALA A 101 -19.36 19.03 -20.10
CA ALA A 101 -19.30 18.26 -21.32
C ALA A 101 -20.63 17.51 -21.42
N GLU A 102 -21.58 18.10 -22.14
CA GLU A 102 -22.80 17.42 -22.53
C GLU A 102 -22.36 16.25 -23.40
N PHE A 103 -22.46 15.04 -22.87
CA PHE A 103 -22.17 13.85 -23.65
C PHE A 103 -23.17 13.80 -24.81
N GLU A 104 -22.65 13.79 -26.03
CA GLU A 104 -23.44 13.50 -27.23
C GLU A 104 -23.88 12.03 -27.17
N TRP A 105 -24.98 11.75 -26.48
CA TRP A 105 -25.53 10.41 -26.34
C TRP A 105 -25.93 9.79 -27.68
N GLU A 106 -26.13 10.61 -28.72
CA GLU A 106 -26.34 10.14 -30.10
C GLU A 106 -25.07 9.58 -30.75
N LEU A 107 -23.88 10.01 -30.29
CA LEU A 107 -22.59 9.51 -30.74
C LEU A 107 -22.09 8.32 -29.90
N ALA A 108 -22.73 8.03 -28.77
CA ALA A 108 -22.42 6.88 -27.96
C ALA A 108 -22.76 5.58 -28.71
N ASP A 109 -21.89 4.58 -28.60
CA ASP A 109 -22.13 3.27 -29.18
C ASP A 109 -23.44 2.68 -28.63
N LYS A 110 -24.21 2.07 -29.52
CA LYS A 110 -25.47 1.40 -29.15
C LYS A 110 -25.17 0.32 -28.12
N PRO A 111 -26.05 0.12 -27.12
CA PRO A 111 -25.84 -0.92 -26.12
C PRO A 111 -25.69 -2.28 -26.79
N ALA A 112 -24.77 -3.10 -26.28
CA ALA A 112 -24.57 -4.45 -26.76
C ALA A 112 -25.88 -5.24 -26.68
N GLN A 113 -26.16 -6.03 -27.71
CA GLN A 113 -27.32 -6.92 -27.70
C GLN A 113 -27.13 -8.00 -26.63
N PRO A 114 -28.21 -8.43 -25.96
CA PRO A 114 -28.15 -9.57 -25.06
C PRO A 114 -27.62 -10.81 -25.77
N LEU A 115 -26.80 -11.60 -25.07
CA LEU A 115 -26.33 -12.90 -25.56
C LEU A 115 -27.52 -13.83 -25.81
N ASP A 116 -27.44 -14.64 -26.86
CA ASP A 116 -28.43 -15.68 -27.12
C ASP A 116 -28.36 -16.79 -26.07
N GLU A 117 -29.49 -17.47 -25.85
CA GLU A 117 -29.61 -18.52 -24.83
C GLU A 117 -28.63 -19.67 -25.04
N GLN A 118 -28.26 -19.98 -26.30
CA GLN A 118 -27.31 -21.06 -26.58
C GLN A 118 -25.88 -20.67 -26.18
N THR A 119 -25.48 -19.43 -26.46
CA THR A 119 -24.18 -18.90 -26.02
C THR A 119 -24.10 -18.82 -24.50
N ILE A 120 -25.16 -18.37 -23.83
CA ILE A 120 -25.22 -18.35 -22.36
C ILE A 120 -25.05 -19.78 -21.81
N ALA A 121 -25.77 -20.75 -22.36
CA ALA A 121 -25.66 -22.15 -21.93
C ALA A 121 -24.27 -22.75 -22.19
N ALA A 122 -23.62 -22.37 -23.29
CA ALA A 122 -22.26 -22.80 -23.60
C ALA A 122 -21.24 -22.20 -22.62
N GLN A 123 -21.34 -20.90 -22.34
CA GLN A 123 -20.48 -20.22 -21.37
C GLN A 123 -20.66 -20.78 -19.96
N GLN A 124 -21.91 -21.05 -19.55
CA GLN A 124 -22.19 -21.64 -18.25
C GLN A 124 -21.55 -23.03 -18.11
N ARG A 125 -21.67 -23.90 -19.12
CA ARG A 125 -21.02 -25.22 -19.11
C ARG A 125 -19.49 -25.12 -19.01
N GLN A 126 -18.89 -24.17 -19.73
CA GLN A 126 -17.45 -23.94 -19.67
C GLN A 126 -17.02 -23.46 -18.28
N PHE A 127 -17.78 -22.53 -17.69
CA PHE A 127 -17.52 -22.01 -16.35
C PHE A 127 -17.67 -23.12 -15.28
N ASP A 128 -18.69 -23.96 -15.39
CA ASP A 128 -18.90 -25.10 -14.49
C ASP A 128 -17.74 -26.10 -14.58
N TYR A 129 -17.22 -26.34 -15.80
CA TYR A 129 -16.04 -27.17 -16.03
C TYR A 129 -14.79 -26.57 -15.36
N GLU A 130 -14.50 -25.29 -15.59
CA GLU A 130 -13.33 -24.62 -15.01
C GLU A 130 -13.39 -24.58 -13.48
N ASN A 131 -14.54 -24.26 -12.90
CA ASN A 131 -14.71 -24.23 -11.45
C ASN A 131 -14.65 -25.61 -10.80
N GLY A 132 -15.22 -26.62 -11.45
CA GLY A 132 -15.29 -27.98 -10.92
C GLY A 132 -13.97 -28.73 -11.04
N TRP A 133 -13.27 -28.62 -12.17
CA TRP A 133 -12.15 -29.50 -12.52
C TRP A 133 -10.78 -28.83 -12.48
N ALA A 134 -10.66 -27.52 -12.73
CA ALA A 134 -9.35 -26.86 -12.73
C ALA A 134 -8.87 -26.49 -11.31
N ARG A 135 -9.79 -26.33 -10.34
CA ARG A 135 -9.44 -25.96 -8.95
C ARG A 135 -8.52 -26.97 -8.24
N PRO A 136 -8.77 -28.30 -8.27
CA PRO A 136 -7.87 -29.27 -7.65
C PRO A 136 -6.47 -29.25 -8.26
N LEU A 137 -6.37 -29.10 -9.58
CA LEU A 137 -5.11 -29.07 -10.32
C LEU A 137 -4.30 -27.80 -10.03
N ILE A 138 -4.96 -26.63 -10.03
CA ILE A 138 -4.32 -25.35 -9.70
C ILE A 138 -3.88 -25.33 -8.24
N LEU A 139 -4.70 -25.81 -7.30
CA LEU A 139 -4.32 -25.92 -5.88
C LEU A 139 -3.16 -26.89 -5.66
N GLN A 140 -3.14 -28.03 -6.38
CA GLN A 140 -2.04 -28.99 -6.32
C GLN A 140 -0.75 -28.43 -6.91
N ASN A 141 -0.83 -27.74 -8.05
CA ASN A 141 0.34 -27.12 -8.68
C ASN A 141 0.91 -25.98 -7.82
N LEU A 142 0.05 -25.17 -7.20
CA LEU A 142 0.48 -24.14 -6.24
C LEU A 142 1.15 -24.74 -4.99
N ARG A 143 0.70 -25.90 -4.52
CA ARG A 143 1.34 -26.63 -3.41
C ARG A 143 2.72 -27.19 -3.77
N MET A 144 2.95 -27.59 -5.02
CA MET A 144 4.26 -28.11 -5.45
C MET A 144 5.29 -27.01 -5.74
N ALA A 145 4.83 -25.79 -5.98
CA ALA A 145 5.69 -24.64 -6.31
C ALA A 145 6.11 -23.80 -5.09
N ALA A 146 5.57 -24.08 -3.90
CA ALA A 146 5.90 -23.45 -2.62
C ALA A 146 6.71 -24.42 -1.74
#